data_AF-A0A3D0R1W8-F1
#
_entry.id   AF-A0A3D0R1W8-F1
#
_cell.length_a   1.000
_cell.length_b   1.000
_cell.length_c   1.000
_cell.angle_alpha   90.00
_cell.angle_beta   90.00
_cell.angle_gamma   90.00
#
_symmetry.space_group_name_H-M   'P 1'
#
loop_
_entity.id
_entity.type
_entity.pdbx_description
1 polymer ?
#
loop_
_entity_poly.entity_id
_entity_poly.type
_entity_poly.pdbx_seq_one_letter_code
_entity_poly.pdbx_strand_id
1 'polypeptide(L)'
;MENAEHGTPGVYSSKGKAFERDSRYITTRIMAEPREGTDDYPVEPGRYRLIAAMACPWANRSIIVRELLGLEDVISLGKPGPTHDQDSWTFDL
;
A
#
# COMPACT_ATOMS: atom_id res chain seq x y z
N MET A 1 1.12 -14.57 -15.50
CA MET A 1 2.22 -14.33 -16.45
C MET A 1 3.29 -13.58 -15.71
N GLU A 2 4.48 -14.16 -15.60
CA GLU A 2 5.65 -13.51 -14.99
C GLU A 2 6.18 -12.50 -15.99
N ASN A 3 6.11 -11.20 -15.66
CA ASN A 3 6.65 -10.15 -16.51
C ASN A 3 8.12 -9.99 -16.15
N ALA A 4 9.02 -10.52 -17.00
CA ALA A 4 10.46 -10.52 -16.76
C ALA A 4 11.03 -9.10 -16.50
N GLU A 5 10.34 -8.06 -16.99
CA GLU A 5 10.69 -6.65 -16.78
C GLU A 5 10.55 -6.17 -15.33
N HIS A 6 9.81 -6.90 -14.48
CA HIS A 6 9.63 -6.60 -13.05
C HIS A 6 10.45 -7.53 -12.14
N GLY A 7 11.35 -8.34 -12.71
CA GLY A 7 12.14 -9.31 -11.95
C GLY A 7 13.32 -8.71 -11.19
N THR A 8 13.72 -7.47 -11.48
CA THR A 8 14.84 -6.79 -10.79
C THR A 8 14.32 -5.66 -9.89
N PRO A 9 14.51 -5.75 -8.56
CA PRO A 9 14.15 -4.67 -7.64
C PRO A 9 14.87 -3.35 -7.97
N GLY A 10 14.22 -2.22 -7.69
CA GLY A 10 14.79 -0.88 -7.93
C GLY A 10 14.84 -0.41 -9.39
N VAL A 11 14.38 -1.22 -10.36
CA VAL A 11 14.32 -0.85 -11.77
C VAL A 11 12.87 -0.58 -12.18
N TYR A 12 12.58 0.66 -12.59
CA TYR A 12 11.22 1.11 -12.92
C TYR A 12 11.02 1.44 -14.41
N SER A 13 12.07 1.43 -15.22
CA SER A 13 12.00 1.73 -16.66
C SER A 13 13.12 1.05 -17.46
N SER A 14 12.81 0.64 -18.68
CA SER A 14 13.78 0.06 -19.62
C SER A 14 13.95 0.96 -20.84
N LYS A 15 15.20 1.20 -21.27
CA LYS A 15 15.49 2.08 -22.42
C LYS A 15 14.80 1.56 -23.69
N GLY A 16 14.10 2.45 -24.39
CA GLY A 16 13.44 2.15 -25.66
C GLY A 16 12.15 1.35 -25.53
N LYS A 17 11.63 1.15 -24.31
CA LYS A 17 10.35 0.48 -24.04
C LYS A 17 9.38 1.44 -23.36
N ALA A 18 8.09 1.22 -23.59
CA ALA A 18 7.04 1.92 -22.86
C ALA A 18 7.09 1.52 -21.38
N PHE A 19 6.68 2.44 -20.50
CA PHE A 19 6.47 2.10 -19.10
C PHE A 19 5.14 1.37 -18.95
N GLU A 20 5.20 0.10 -18.57
CA GLU A 20 4.05 -0.68 -18.13
C GLU A 20 4.16 -0.92 -16.62
N ARG A 21 3.12 -0.55 -15.88
CA ARG A 21 3.10 -0.68 -14.41
C ARG A 21 2.68 -2.09 -14.02
N ASP A 22 3.49 -2.76 -13.21
CA ASP A 22 3.08 -3.99 -12.52
C ASP A 22 1.90 -3.67 -11.58
N SER A 23 0.77 -4.35 -11.79
CA SER A 23 -0.44 -4.20 -10.98
C SER A 23 -0.81 -5.46 -10.20
N ARG A 24 0.16 -6.33 -9.90
CA ARG A 24 -0.03 -7.51 -9.04
C ARG A 24 -0.18 -7.10 -7.56
N TYR A 25 -1.35 -6.62 -7.20
CA TYR A 25 -1.69 -6.23 -5.83
C TYR A 25 -2.30 -7.37 -5.02
N ILE A 26 -2.24 -7.25 -3.69
CA ILE A 26 -3.12 -7.99 -2.78
C ILE A 26 -4.48 -7.29 -2.81
N THR A 27 -5.50 -7.96 -3.35
CA THR A 27 -6.83 -7.37 -3.60
C THR A 27 -7.87 -7.71 -2.54
N THR A 28 -7.48 -8.45 -1.50
CA THR A 28 -8.33 -8.78 -0.35
C THR A 28 -8.86 -7.51 0.33
N ARG A 29 -10.10 -7.54 0.81
CA ARG A 29 -10.81 -6.36 1.28
C ARG A 29 -11.09 -6.40 2.78
N ILE A 30 -11.26 -5.21 3.36
CA ILE A 30 -11.83 -5.01 4.69
C ILE A 30 -13.25 -4.49 4.49
N MET A 31 -14.24 -5.20 5.03
CA MET A 31 -15.67 -4.98 4.79
C MET A 31 -16.44 -4.95 6.11
N ALA A 32 -17.43 -4.07 6.25
CA ALA A 32 -18.30 -4.05 7.43
C ALA A 32 -19.05 -5.38 7.59
N GLU A 33 -19.50 -5.95 6.46
CA GLU A 33 -20.11 -7.26 6.36
C GLU A 33 -19.29 -8.12 5.39
N PRO A 34 -18.37 -8.96 5.88
CA PRO A 34 -17.62 -9.89 5.04
C PRO A 34 -18.55 -10.84 4.29
N ARG A 35 -18.25 -11.07 3.01
CA ARG A 35 -19.05 -11.97 2.18
C ARG A 35 -18.69 -13.41 2.50
N GLU A 36 -19.71 -14.27 2.63
CA GLU A 36 -19.49 -15.71 2.81
C GLU A 36 -18.65 -16.30 1.66
N GLY A 37 -17.73 -17.20 2.00
CA GLY A 37 -16.85 -17.84 1.02
C GLY A 37 -15.76 -16.93 0.42
N THR A 38 -15.50 -15.76 1.01
CA THR A 38 -14.40 -14.86 0.63
C THR A 38 -13.38 -14.70 1.76
N ASP A 39 -12.18 -14.24 1.41
CA ASP A 39 -11.14 -13.88 2.39
C ASP A 39 -11.30 -12.44 2.94
N ASP A 40 -12.51 -11.87 2.86
CA ASP A 40 -12.77 -10.51 3.35
C ASP A 40 -12.61 -10.46 4.89
N TYR A 41 -11.99 -9.39 5.39
CA TYR A 41 -11.81 -9.16 6.82
C TYR A 41 -12.87 -8.18 7.37
N PRO A 42 -13.37 -8.37 8.61
CA PRO A 42 -14.40 -7.51 9.20
C PRO A 42 -13.86 -6.14 9.65
N VAL A 43 -14.63 -5.06 9.54
CA VAL A 43 -14.24 -3.76 10.12
C VAL A 43 -14.31 -3.79 11.65
N GLU A 44 -13.20 -3.51 12.33
CA GLU A 44 -13.10 -3.50 13.79
C GLU A 44 -12.14 -2.39 14.27
N PRO A 45 -12.54 -1.55 15.25
CA PRO A 45 -11.66 -0.53 15.82
C PRO A 45 -10.37 -1.12 16.39
N GLY A 46 -9.22 -0.51 16.10
CA GLY A 46 -7.92 -0.90 16.66
C GLY A 46 -7.32 -2.19 16.07
N ARG A 47 -8.02 -2.88 15.16
CA ARG A 47 -7.52 -4.12 14.53
C ARG A 47 -6.54 -3.87 13.39
N TYR A 48 -6.66 -2.74 12.70
CA TYR A 48 -5.91 -2.45 11.48
C TYR A 48 -4.89 -1.34 11.67
N ARG A 49 -3.79 -1.44 10.91
CA ARG A 49 -2.75 -0.42 10.80
C ARG A 49 -2.54 -0.04 9.36
N LEU A 50 -2.64 1.24 9.05
CA LEU A 50 -2.24 1.80 7.76
C LEU A 50 -0.72 1.99 7.75
N ILE A 51 -0.04 1.43 6.75
CA ILE A 51 1.37 1.73 6.47
C ILE A 51 1.41 2.62 5.23
N ALA A 52 1.84 3.87 5.40
CA ALA A 52 1.80 4.87 4.34
C ALA A 52 2.95 5.87 4.47
N ALA A 53 3.70 6.04 3.38
CA ALA A 53 4.79 7.02 3.30
C ALA A 53 4.29 8.35 2.73
N MET A 54 4.65 9.46 3.38
CA MET A 54 4.23 10.82 2.98
C MET A 54 4.65 11.19 1.56
N ALA A 55 5.75 10.63 1.07
CA ALA A 55 6.28 10.90 -0.27
C ALA A 55 5.48 10.24 -1.41
N CYS A 56 4.74 9.16 -1.12
CA CYS A 56 4.04 8.40 -2.14
C CYS A 56 2.65 8.99 -2.43
N PRO A 57 2.33 9.41 -3.66
CA PRO A 57 1.05 10.04 -3.97
C PRO A 57 -0.15 9.09 -3.87
N TRP A 58 0.08 7.77 -3.98
CA TRP A 58 -0.97 6.77 -3.77
C TRP A 58 -1.29 6.61 -2.28
N ALA A 59 -0.25 6.53 -1.44
CA ALA A 59 -0.38 6.42 0.01
C ALA A 59 -0.94 7.70 0.64
N ASN A 60 -0.58 8.87 0.11
CA ASN A 60 -1.08 10.14 0.60
C ASN A 60 -2.62 10.26 0.50
N ARG A 61 -3.25 9.59 -0.48
CA ARG A 61 -4.72 9.54 -0.58
C ARG A 61 -5.37 8.89 0.63
N SER A 62 -4.82 7.77 1.12
CA SER A 62 -5.39 7.09 2.29
C SER A 62 -5.12 7.85 3.58
N ILE A 63 -3.99 8.57 3.68
CA ILE A 63 -3.72 9.48 4.79
C ILE A 63 -4.77 10.61 4.83
N ILE A 64 -5.00 11.29 3.71
CA ILE A 64 -5.99 12.36 3.61
C ILE A 64 -7.38 11.87 3.99
N VAL A 65 -7.83 10.72 3.45
CA VAL A 65 -9.16 10.19 3.76
C VAL A 65 -9.28 9.78 5.24
N ARG A 66 -8.22 9.21 5.83
CA ARG A 66 -8.18 8.86 7.26
C ARG A 66 -8.42 10.10 8.14
N GLU A 67 -7.75 11.21 7.84
CA GLU A 67 -7.88 12.46 8.60
C GLU A 67 -9.25 13.12 8.37
N LEU A 68 -9.70 13.21 7.11
CA LEU A 68 -10.99 13.82 6.79
C LEU A 68 -12.19 13.11 7.42
N LEU A 69 -12.07 11.80 7.66
CA LEU A 69 -13.12 10.98 8.26
C LEU A 69 -12.96 10.77 9.77
N GLY A 70 -11.94 11.37 10.41
CA GLY A 70 -11.75 11.23 11.86
C GLY A 70 -11.39 9.82 12.31
N LEU A 71 -10.69 9.04 11.48
CA LEU A 71 -10.38 7.63 11.75
C LEU A 71 -9.09 7.42 12.55
N GLU A 72 -8.49 8.49 13.05
CA GLU A 72 -7.14 8.45 13.61
C GLU A 72 -7.02 7.62 14.88
N ASP A 73 -8.08 7.61 15.70
CA ASP A 73 -8.14 6.90 16.97
C ASP A 73 -8.33 5.38 16.80
N VAL A 74 -8.81 4.94 15.62
CA VAL A 74 -9.21 3.54 15.39
C VAL A 74 -8.39 2.84 14.31
N ILE A 75 -7.72 3.59 13.43
CA ILE A 75 -6.76 3.08 12.44
C ILE A 75 -5.41 3.73 12.72
N SER A 76 -4.49 2.94 13.30
CA SER A 76 -3.13 3.40 13.57
C SER A 76 -2.33 3.61 12.28
N LEU A 77 -1.33 4.50 12.32
CA LEU A 77 -0.49 4.83 11.16
C LEU A 77 0.99 4.47 11.43
N GLY A 78 1.61 3.72 10.53
CA GLY A 78 3.07 3.58 10.44
C GLY A 78 3.59 4.38 9.24
N LYS A 79 4.63 5.20 9.46
CA LYS A 79 5.22 6.06 8.42
C LYS A 79 6.65 5.62 8.13
N PRO A 80 6.90 4.95 6.99
CA PRO A 80 8.25 4.72 6.50
C PRO A 80 8.96 6.04 6.14
N GLY A 81 10.29 5.99 6.13
CA GLY A 81 11.14 7.09 5.65
C GLY A 81 10.97 7.37 4.15
N PRO A 82 11.39 8.54 3.66
CA PRO A 82 11.24 8.93 2.26
C PRO A 82 12.30 8.29 1.35
N THR A 83 13.39 7.80 1.92
CA THR A 83 14.52 7.18 1.22
C THR A 83 14.58 5.70 1.53
N HIS A 84 14.92 4.89 0.54
CA HIS A 84 15.07 3.45 0.68
C HIS A 84 15.98 2.90 -0.42
N ASP A 85 16.46 1.67 -0.25
CA ASP A 85 17.22 0.97 -1.28
C ASP A 85 16.30 0.06 -2.12
N GLN A 86 16.89 -0.94 -2.77
CA GLN A 86 16.21 -1.90 -3.64
C GLN A 86 15.19 -2.79 -2.90
N ASP A 87 15.30 -2.92 -1.57
CA ASP A 87 14.43 -3.76 -0.74
C ASP A 87 13.14 -3.04 -0.31
N SER A 88 12.87 -1.84 -0.87
CA SER A 88 11.68 -1.02 -0.62
C SER A 88 11.69 -0.36 0.77
N TRP A 89 10.54 0.15 1.18
CA TRP A 89 10.33 1.03 2.34
C TRP A 89 10.96 0.55 3.66
N THR A 90 11.61 1.47 4.38
CA THR A 90 12.23 1.25 5.69
C THR A 90 11.59 2.11 6.79
N PHE A 91 11.68 1.65 8.04
CA PHE A 91 11.32 2.43 9.24
C PHE A 91 12.60 2.88 9.95
N ASP A 92 13.24 3.90 9.40
CA ASP A 92 14.56 4.41 9.79
C ASP A 92 14.51 5.76 10.53
N LEU A 93 13.30 6.24 10.87
CA LEU A 93 13.03 7.51 11.54
C LEU A 93 12.45 7.32 12.94
#